data_AF-A0A0A6PMV0-F1
#
_entry.id   AF-A0A0A6PMV0-F1
#
_cell.length_a   1.000
_cell.length_b   1.000
_cell.length_c   1.000
_cell.angle_alpha   90.00
_cell.angle_beta   90.00
_cell.angle_gamma   90.00
#
_symmetry.space_group_name_H-M   'P 1'
#
loop_
_entity.id
_entity.type
_entity.pdbx_description
1 polymer ?
#
loop_
_entity_poly.entity_id
_entity_poly.type
_entity_poly.pdbx_seq_one_letter_code
_entity_poly.pdbx_strand_id
1 'polypeptide(L)' 'MPAIHEQVSKARSYGLETERQIANYVTTAWLLGQQFDTEFPAAQEMLNSSNYSHDEKSLWLEQWTEQIFATLEEEN' A
#
# COMPACT_ATOMS: atom_id res chain seq x y z
N MET A 1 -9.15 -17.88 0.91
CA MET A 1 -7.86 -17.24 1.23
C MET A 1 -8.10 -16.15 2.27
N PRO A 2 -7.93 -16.44 3.57
CA PRO A 2 -8.19 -15.50 4.66
C PRO A 2 -7.38 -14.19 4.55
N ALA A 3 -6.15 -14.28 4.04
CA ALA A 3 -5.23 -13.16 3.91
C ALA A 3 -5.75 -12.02 3.02
N ILE A 4 -6.40 -12.31 1.89
CA ILE A 4 -6.90 -11.26 0.99
C ILE A 4 -8.05 -10.50 1.64
N HIS A 5 -8.97 -11.19 2.32
CA HIS A 5 -10.09 -10.54 2.98
C HIS A 5 -9.63 -9.56 4.07
N GLU A 6 -8.63 -9.97 4.87
CA GLU A 6 -8.03 -9.10 5.88
C GLU A 6 -7.38 -7.85 5.25
N GLN A 7 -6.63 -8.02 4.15
CA GLN A 7 -5.98 -6.89 3.47
C GLN A 7 -7.00 -5.93 2.83
N VAL A 8 -8.11 -6.45 2.29
CA VAL A 8 -9.23 -5.62 1.82
C VAL A 8 -9.85 -4.84 2.97
N SER A 9 -10.06 -5.47 4.13
CA SER A 9 -10.57 -4.78 5.32
C SER A 9 -9.61 -3.69 5.82
N LYS A 10 -8.30 -3.95 5.83
CA LYS A 10 -7.28 -2.94 6.19
C LYS A 10 -7.28 -1.78 5.20
N ALA A 11 -7.27 -2.04 3.90
CA ALA A 11 -7.35 -1.00 2.87
C ALA A 11 -8.55 -0.06 3.11
N ARG A 12 -9.74 -0.62 3.36
CA ARG A 12 -10.94 0.17 3.67
C ARG A 12 -10.83 1.00 4.94
N SER A 13 -10.12 0.50 5.96
CA SER A 13 -9.89 1.29 7.18
C SER A 13 -9.06 2.56 6.95
N TYR A 14 -8.26 2.61 5.88
CA TYR A 14 -7.54 3.81 5.43
C TYR A 14 -8.34 4.69 4.45
N GLY A 15 -9.60 4.35 4.18
CA GLY A 15 -10.48 5.06 3.25
C GLY A 15 -10.37 4.62 1.78
N LEU A 16 -9.64 3.53 1.49
CA LEU A 16 -9.51 2.99 0.14
C LEU A 16 -10.76 2.15 -0.21
N GLU A 17 -11.61 2.67 -1.10
CA GLU A 17 -12.94 2.11 -1.35
C GLU A 17 -13.12 1.53 -2.75
N THR A 18 -12.41 2.08 -3.75
CA THR A 18 -12.51 1.59 -5.13
C THR A 18 -11.69 0.33 -5.35
N GLU A 19 -12.07 -0.48 -6.33
CA GLU A 19 -11.34 -1.71 -6.67
C GLU A 19 -9.86 -1.45 -6.98
N ARG A 20 -9.56 -0.36 -7.70
CA ARG A 20 -8.17 0.04 -8.00
C ARG A 20 -7.40 0.39 -6.73
N GLN A 21 -8.00 1.18 -5.84
CA GLN A 21 -7.34 1.58 -4.59
C GLN A 21 -7.01 0.38 -3.71
N ILE A 22 -7.98 -0.54 -3.59
CA ILE A 22 -7.81 -1.77 -2.82
C ILE A 22 -6.77 -2.69 -3.50
N ALA A 23 -6.79 -2.81 -4.82
CA ALA A 23 -5.82 -3.62 -5.55
C ALA A 23 -4.39 -3.13 -5.36
N ASN A 24 -4.15 -1.82 -5.40
CA ASN A 24 -2.84 -1.24 -5.13
C ASN A 24 -2.36 -1.59 -3.72
N TYR A 25 -3.20 -1.38 -2.70
CA TYR A 25 -2.87 -1.73 -1.31
C TYR A 25 -2.56 -3.23 -1.13
N VAL A 26 -3.42 -4.11 -1.65
CA VAL A 26 -3.25 -5.57 -1.51
C VAL A 26 -1.99 -6.02 -2.25
N THR A 27 -1.68 -5.44 -3.41
CA THR A 27 -0.46 -5.73 -4.16
C THR A 27 0.78 -5.31 -3.38
N THR A 28 0.79 -4.11 -2.81
CA THR A 28 1.88 -3.65 -1.94
C THR A 28 2.07 -4.60 -0.73
N ALA A 29 0.98 -4.99 -0.05
CA ALA A 29 1.04 -5.93 1.07
C ALA A 29 1.57 -7.32 0.65
N TRP A 30 1.25 -7.76 -0.56
CA TRP A 30 1.76 -9.02 -1.10
C TRP A 30 3.27 -8.98 -1.33
N LEU A 31 3.77 -7.85 -1.84
CA LEU A 31 5.17 -7.70 -2.23
C LEU A 31 6.08 -7.33 -1.04
N LEU A 32 5.61 -6.47 -0.14
CA LEU A 32 6.40 -5.91 0.96
C LEU A 32 6.09 -6.54 2.33
N GLY A 33 5.05 -7.39 2.41
CA GLY A 33 4.62 -8.07 3.63
C GLY A 33 3.28 -7.58 4.17
N GLN A 34 2.55 -8.47 4.85
CA GLN A 34 1.17 -8.23 5.30
C GLN A 34 1.00 -7.11 6.34
N GLN A 35 2.10 -6.67 6.93
CA GLN A 35 2.17 -5.62 7.97
C GLN A 35 2.94 -4.39 7.47
N PHE A 36 3.15 -4.24 6.15
CA PHE A 36 3.92 -3.15 5.58
C PHE A 36 3.41 -1.76 6.03
N ASP A 37 2.11 -1.64 6.24
CA ASP A 37 1.41 -0.42 6.68
C ASP A 37 1.77 0.02 8.11
N THR A 38 2.46 -0.84 8.86
CA THR A 38 2.97 -0.57 10.21
C THR A 38 4.47 -0.77 10.36
N GLU A 39 5.08 -1.64 9.54
CA GLU A 39 6.52 -1.91 9.56
C GLU A 39 7.32 -0.87 8.78
N PHE A 40 6.73 -0.20 7.79
CA PHE A 40 7.35 0.88 7.04
C PHE A 40 6.75 2.23 7.46
N PRO A 41 7.51 3.10 8.16
CA PRO A 41 7.01 4.40 8.63
C PRO A 41 6.43 5.27 7.50
N ALA A 42 7.06 5.27 6.32
CA ALA A 42 6.58 6.03 5.17
C ALA A 42 5.17 5.60 4.71
N ALA A 43 4.89 4.30 4.70
CA ALA A 43 3.57 3.77 4.35
C ALA A 43 2.54 4.15 5.42
N GLN A 44 2.90 3.99 6.70
CA GLN A 44 2.04 4.37 7.82
C GLN A 44 1.67 5.85 7.77
N GLU A 45 2.64 6.74 7.57
CA GLU A 45 2.44 8.18 7.47
C GLU A 45 1.54 8.55 6.27
N MET A 46 1.81 7.99 5.09
CA MET A 46 1.00 8.26 3.89
C MET A 46 -0.46 7.81 4.07
N LEU A 47 -0.67 6.58 4.55
CA LEU A 47 -2.00 6.00 4.72
C LEU A 47 -2.84 6.75 5.76
N ASN A 48 -2.22 7.24 6.85
CA ASN A 48 -2.90 7.99 7.90
C ASN A 48 -3.03 9.49 7.62
N SER A 49 -2.33 10.02 6.61
CA SER A 49 -2.35 11.45 6.30
C SER A 49 -3.74 11.92 5.86
N SER A 50 -4.20 13.04 6.41
CA SER A 50 -5.40 13.75 5.96
C SER A 50 -5.13 14.74 4.81
N ASN A 51 -3.85 14.92 4.43
CA ASN A 51 -3.44 15.89 3.41
C ASN A 51 -3.53 15.31 1.99
N TYR A 52 -3.76 14.01 1.85
CA TYR A 52 -3.87 13.31 0.58
C TYR A 52 -5.26 12.68 0.44
N SER A 53 -5.84 12.80 -0.75
CA SER A 53 -7.02 12.05 -1.15
C SER A 53 -6.75 10.55 -1.21
N HIS A 54 -7.81 9.74 -1.21
CA HIS A 54 -7.69 8.28 -1.32
C HIS A 54 -7.05 7.83 -2.65
N ASP A 55 -7.28 8.58 -3.74
CA ASP A 55 -6.64 8.33 -5.03
C ASP A 55 -5.14 8.63 -4.98
N GLU A 56 -4.73 9.74 -4.33
CA GLU A 56 -3.32 10.08 -4.15
C GLU A 56 -2.58 9.06 -3.28
N LYS A 57 -3.21 8.58 -2.20
CA LYS A 57 -2.64 7.49 -1.36
C LYS A 57 -2.44 6.21 -2.18
N SER A 58 -3.46 5.82 -2.93
CA SER A 58 -3.40 4.62 -3.78
C SER A 58 -2.31 4.72 -4.86
N LEU A 59 -2.19 5.88 -5.51
CA LEU A 59 -1.16 6.12 -6.52
C LEU A 59 0.23 6.11 -5.89
N TRP A 60 0.38 6.71 -4.71
CA TRP A 60 1.64 6.69 -3.98
C TRP A 60 2.07 5.27 -3.64
N LEU A 61 1.16 4.40 -3.18
CA LEU A 61 1.50 2.99 -2.87
C LEU A 61 2.06 2.26 -4.10
N GLU A 62 1.43 2.44 -5.26
CA GLU A 62 1.88 1.87 -6.54
C GLU A 62 3.30 2.35 -6.87
N GLN A 63 3.50 3.66 -6.93
CA GLN A 63 4.80 4.27 -7.27
C GLN A 63 5.90 3.93 -6.28
N TRP A 64 5.58 3.95 -4.99
CA TRP A 64 6.52 3.63 -3.92
C TRP A 64 6.95 2.16 -3.97
N THR A 65 6.00 1.25 -4.23
CA THR A 65 6.30 -0.18 -4.39
C THR A 65 7.22 -0.40 -5.60
N GLU A 66 6.89 0.20 -6.75
CA GLU A 66 7.73 0.13 -7.95
C GLU A 66 9.15 0.66 -7.70
N GLN A 67 9.27 1.79 -7.00
CA GLN A 67 10.55 2.39 -6.68
C GLN A 67 11.42 1.48 -5.81
N ILE A 68 10.86 0.82 -4.79
CA ILE A 68 11.61 -0.12 -3.94
C ILE A 68 12.21 -1.24 -4.79
N PHE A 69 11.42 -1.86 -5.66
CA PHE A 69 11.92 -2.96 -6.49
C PHE A 69 12.94 -2.50 -7.52
N ALA A 70 12.73 -1.32 -8.14
CA ALA A 70 13.71 -0.73 -9.04
C ALA A 70 15.07 -0.50 -8.35
N THR A 71 15.07 0.02 -7.12
CA THR A 71 16.32 0.20 -6.35
C THR A 71 17.00 -1.13 -6.04
N LEU A 72 16.24 -2.19 -5.71
CA LEU A 72 16.82 -3.52 -5.46
C LEU A 72 17.40 -4.18 -6.72
N GLU A 73 16.86 -3.87 -7.90
CA GLU A 73 17.39 -4.35 -9.18
C GLU A 73 18.68 -3.61 -9.58
N GLU A 74 18.80 -2.32 -9.27
CA GLU A 74 20.00 -1.50 -9.54
C GLU A 74 21.19 -1.84 -8.63
N GLU A 75 20.93 -2.42 -7.44
CA GLU A 75 21.98 -2.85 -6.48
C GLU A 75 22.55 -4.25 -6.76
N ASN A 76 22.07 -4.95 -7.80
CA ASN A 76 22.58 -6.26 -8.27
C ASN A 76 23.48 -6.15 -9.52
#